data_AF-A0A2W0BPC7-F1
#
_entry.id   AF-A0A2W0BPC7-F1
#
_cell.length_a   1.000
_cell.length_b   1.000
_cell.length_c   1.000
_cell.angle_alpha   90.00
_cell.angle_beta   90.00
_cell.angle_gamma   90.00
#
_symmetry.space_group_name_H-M   'P 1'
#
loop_
_entity.id
_entity.type
_entity.pdbx_description
1 polymer ?
#
loop_
_entity_poly.entity_id
_entity_poly.type
_entity_poly.pdbx_seq_one_letter_code
_entity_poly.pdbx_strand_id
1 'polypeptide(L)'
;MKILWVKAGGLVPLDMGGKIRSFQMMKALSRKHAITFLTYYQEHSSDQHRELENIFDRVICCPLSIPDSGTARDRIRYAKNLLTWSPYALSKYRDRAVARRLRNLVLTEAYDILIADFCVGGVNFPWSAGHTKILFTHNAEAEIWRQHYEAAGNLFWKFVTWREWKTMLRQESAYVRRADHVFTVSDTDKEYFSRFVGL
;
A
#
# COMPACT_ATOMS: atom_id res chain seq x y z
N MET A 1 -8.78 20.75 -6.20
CA MET A 1 -9.24 19.52 -5.52
C MET A 1 -8.36 19.27 -4.30
N LYS A 2 -8.92 18.66 -3.26
CA LYS A 2 -8.22 18.20 -2.06
C LYS A 2 -8.08 16.67 -2.13
N ILE A 3 -6.84 16.19 -2.12
CA ILE A 3 -6.52 14.77 -2.32
C ILE A 3 -5.88 14.22 -1.05
N LEU A 4 -6.41 13.11 -0.54
CA LEU A 4 -5.76 12.31 0.49
C LEU A 4 -4.96 11.19 -0.17
N TRP A 5 -3.63 11.29 -0.10
CA TRP A 5 -2.73 10.28 -0.64
C TRP A 5 -2.19 9.39 0.48
N VAL A 6 -2.48 8.09 0.43
CA VAL A 6 -2.18 7.14 1.50
C VAL A 6 -1.15 6.13 1.02
N LYS A 7 0.04 6.11 1.64
CA LYS A 7 1.13 5.20 1.28
C LYS A 7 1.66 4.42 2.47
N ALA A 8 1.89 3.13 2.28
CA ALA A 8 2.63 2.31 3.25
C ALA A 8 4.12 2.25 2.88
N GLY A 9 4.99 2.12 3.88
CA GLY A 9 6.43 1.92 3.68
C GLY A 9 7.25 3.20 3.49
N GLY A 10 6.65 4.37 3.73
CA GLY A 10 7.36 5.64 3.61
C GLY A 10 7.47 6.13 2.17
N LEU A 11 8.04 7.32 2.01
CA LEU A 11 8.33 7.95 0.72
C LEU A 11 9.80 8.34 0.58
N VAL A 12 10.47 8.73 1.67
CA VAL A 12 11.88 9.16 1.63
C VAL A 12 12.76 8.21 2.45
N PRO A 13 14.04 8.02 2.06
CA PRO A 13 14.69 8.56 0.86
C PRO A 13 14.12 7.98 -0.44
N LEU A 14 14.34 8.67 -1.57
CA LEU A 14 13.86 8.29 -2.91
C LEU A 14 14.78 7.24 -3.57
N ASP A 15 14.95 6.12 -2.89
CA ASP A 15 15.89 5.04 -3.23
C ASP A 15 15.26 3.89 -4.05
N MET A 16 13.94 3.85 -4.15
CA MET A 16 13.19 2.78 -4.82
C MET A 16 12.28 3.35 -5.91
N GLY A 17 12.15 2.64 -7.03
CA GLY A 17 11.33 3.07 -8.17
C GLY A 17 9.89 3.43 -7.79
N GLY A 18 9.25 2.63 -6.91
CA GLY A 18 7.91 2.91 -6.42
C GLY A 18 7.81 4.19 -5.56
N LYS A 19 8.86 4.52 -4.78
CA LYS A 19 8.91 5.77 -4.01
C LYS A 19 9.13 6.97 -4.93
N ILE A 20 10.07 6.86 -5.87
CA ILE A 20 10.35 7.90 -6.88
C ILE A 20 9.09 8.22 -7.67
N ARG A 21 8.39 7.20 -8.18
CA ARG A 21 7.16 7.39 -8.96
C ARG A 21 6.07 8.11 -8.15
N SER A 22 5.77 7.61 -6.94
CA SER A 22 4.79 8.26 -6.05
C SER A 22 5.15 9.71 -5.76
N PHE A 23 6.42 9.98 -5.44
CA PHE A 23 6.88 11.33 -5.11
C PHE A 23 6.72 12.28 -6.30
N GLN A 24 7.19 11.88 -7.49
CA GLN A 24 7.11 12.75 -8.67
C GLN A 24 5.66 13.00 -9.09
N MET A 25 4.79 11.99 -9.00
CA MET A 25 3.36 12.14 -9.28
C MET A 25 2.70 13.11 -8.30
N MET A 26 2.89 12.90 -6.99
CA MET A 26 2.34 13.80 -5.97
C MET A 26 2.88 15.22 -6.12
N LYS A 27 4.18 15.39 -6.37
CA LYS A 27 4.82 16.70 -6.56
C LYS A 27 4.31 17.43 -7.80
N ALA A 28 3.99 16.71 -8.87
CA ALA A 28 3.37 17.30 -10.04
C ALA A 28 1.93 17.74 -9.75
N LEU A 29 1.16 16.92 -9.03
CA LEU A 29 -0.22 17.23 -8.65
C LEU A 29 -0.31 18.38 -7.64
N SER A 30 0.65 18.50 -6.71
CA SER A 30 0.63 19.56 -5.68
C SER A 30 0.73 20.98 -6.24
N ARG A 31 1.15 21.13 -7.50
CA ARG A 31 1.15 22.43 -8.20
C ARG A 31 -0.26 22.98 -8.46
N LYS A 32 -1.28 22.13 -8.46
CA LYS A 32 -2.67 22.49 -8.81
C LYS A 32 -3.71 21.98 -7.80
N HIS A 33 -3.32 21.12 -6.88
CA HIS A 33 -4.22 20.42 -5.96
C HIS A 33 -3.63 20.42 -4.56
N ALA A 34 -4.50 20.50 -3.55
CA ALA A 34 -4.08 20.41 -2.17
C ALA A 34 -3.85 18.94 -1.80
N ILE A 35 -2.62 18.55 -1.48
CA ILE A 35 -2.25 17.17 -1.16
C ILE A 35 -2.07 17.02 0.34
N THR A 36 -2.93 16.20 0.96
CA THR A 36 -2.62 15.61 2.27
C THR A 36 -1.97 14.26 2.05
N PHE A 37 -0.69 14.15 2.37
CA PHE A 37 0.07 12.91 2.31
C PHE A 37 0.06 12.22 3.67
N LEU A 38 -0.54 11.04 3.77
CA LEU A 38 -0.48 10.20 4.97
C LEU A 38 0.37 8.96 4.68
N THR A 39 1.38 8.75 5.50
CA THR A 39 2.28 7.60 5.38
C THR A 39 2.50 6.89 6.70
N TYR A 40 2.65 5.57 6.61
CA TYR A 40 2.97 4.71 7.73
C TYR A 40 4.08 3.73 7.36
N TYR A 41 5.10 3.64 8.19
CA TYR A 41 6.37 2.98 7.88
C TYR A 41 6.99 2.41 9.15
N GLN A 42 7.98 1.54 8.99
CA GLN A 42 8.78 1.06 10.10
C GLN A 42 9.50 2.24 10.76
N GLU A 43 9.40 2.36 12.08
CA GLU A 43 10.09 3.40 12.85
C GLU A 43 11.61 3.29 12.68
N HIS A 44 12.28 4.43 12.44
CA HIS A 44 13.73 4.53 12.33
C HIS A 44 14.19 5.93 12.76
N SER A 45 15.45 6.07 13.15
CA SER A 45 16.01 7.32 13.69
C SER A 45 16.20 8.42 12.65
N SER A 46 16.46 8.05 11.39
CA SER A 46 16.72 8.97 10.27
C SER A 46 15.44 9.40 9.52
N ASP A 47 14.37 9.74 10.25
CA ASP A 47 13.09 10.09 9.63
C ASP A 47 13.07 11.51 9.06
N GLN A 48 13.00 11.58 7.71
CA GLN A 48 12.98 12.83 6.96
C GLN A 48 11.60 13.16 6.37
N HIS A 49 10.56 12.38 6.66
CA HIS A 49 9.27 12.55 6.00
C HIS A 49 8.61 13.90 6.31
N ARG A 50 8.93 14.52 7.45
CA ARG A 50 8.48 15.86 7.82
C ARG A 50 8.95 16.95 6.86
N GLU A 51 10.10 16.78 6.21
CA GLU A 51 10.63 17.74 5.24
C GLU A 51 9.72 17.89 4.00
N LEU A 52 8.85 16.90 3.75
CA LEU A 52 7.86 16.95 2.67
C LEU A 52 6.76 17.98 2.90
N GLU A 53 6.63 18.55 4.12
CA GLU A 53 5.72 19.67 4.41
C GLU A 53 6.11 20.94 3.61
N ASN A 54 7.35 21.01 3.11
CA ASN A 54 7.77 22.07 2.17
C ASN A 54 7.22 21.91 0.74
N ILE A 55 6.59 20.78 0.43
CA ILE A 55 6.14 20.39 -0.92
C ILE A 55 4.64 20.12 -0.98
N PHE A 56 4.08 19.53 0.09
CA PHE A 56 2.69 19.13 0.20
C PHE A 56 1.99 19.91 1.30
N ASP A 57 0.71 20.25 1.11
CA ASP A 57 -0.10 21.03 2.05
C ASP A 57 -0.12 20.45 3.47
N ARG A 58 -0.09 19.13 3.58
CA ARG A 58 -0.06 18.44 4.86
C ARG A 58 0.62 17.09 4.76
N VAL A 59 1.52 16.81 5.70
CA VAL A 59 2.17 15.51 5.83
C VAL A 59 1.82 14.89 7.18
N ILE A 60 1.35 13.64 7.15
CA ILE A 60 0.93 12.89 8.33
C ILE A 60 1.76 11.61 8.39
N CYS A 61 2.74 11.61 9.29
CA CYS A 61 3.60 10.47 9.56
C CYS A 61 3.02 9.59 10.67
N CYS A 62 3.07 8.28 10.45
CA CYS A 62 2.67 7.26 11.41
C CYS A 62 3.76 6.18 11.49
N PRO A 63 4.85 6.41 12.24
CA PRO A 63 5.86 5.39 12.47
C PRO A 63 5.24 4.20 13.22
N LEU A 64 5.62 3.00 12.81
CA LEU A 64 5.10 1.73 13.32
C LEU A 64 6.25 0.90 13.89
N SER A 65 6.04 0.26 15.03
CA SER A 65 6.99 -0.68 15.62
C SER A 65 7.01 -2.02 14.87
N ILE A 66 7.48 -1.99 13.62
CA ILE A 66 7.71 -3.15 12.77
C ILE A 66 9.13 -3.66 13.05
N PRO A 67 9.34 -4.96 13.30
CA PRO A 67 10.69 -5.50 13.48
C PRO A 67 11.50 -5.45 12.19
N ASP A 68 12.83 -5.34 12.31
CA ASP A 68 13.72 -5.45 11.17
C ASP A 68 13.57 -6.81 10.47
N SER A 69 13.64 -6.76 9.13
CA SER A 69 13.46 -7.93 8.30
C SER A 69 14.51 -9.00 8.63
N GLY A 70 14.07 -10.26 8.75
CA GLY A 70 14.96 -11.39 9.02
C GLY A 70 15.33 -11.61 10.48
N THR A 71 14.98 -10.70 11.39
CA THR A 71 15.13 -10.89 12.85
C THR A 71 14.24 -12.03 13.36
N ALA A 72 14.57 -12.58 14.54
CA ALA A 72 13.74 -13.61 15.18
C ALA A 72 12.29 -13.13 15.39
N ARG A 73 12.11 -11.85 15.75
CA ARG A 73 10.79 -11.24 15.94
C ARG A 73 10.01 -11.16 14.63
N ASP A 74 10.65 -10.79 13.53
CA ASP A 74 10.04 -10.78 12.19
C ASP A 74 9.64 -12.20 11.75
N ARG A 75 10.51 -13.20 11.95
CA ARG A 75 10.20 -14.61 11.66
C ARG A 75 9.02 -15.14 12.46
N ILE A 76 8.96 -14.83 13.76
CA ILE A 76 7.81 -15.20 14.62
C ILE A 76 6.54 -14.51 14.12
N ARG A 77 6.62 -13.24 13.72
CA ARG A 77 5.48 -12.50 13.18
C ARG A 77 5.00 -13.09 11.85
N TYR A 78 5.93 -13.48 10.97
CA TYR A 78 5.64 -14.19 9.73
C TYR A 78 4.96 -15.54 10.00
N ALA A 79 5.52 -16.35 10.89
CA ALA A 79 4.96 -17.65 11.26
C ALA A 79 3.54 -17.52 11.83
N LYS A 80 3.29 -16.54 12.70
CA LYS A 80 1.94 -16.22 13.17
C LYS A 80 1.02 -15.77 12.03
N ASN A 81 1.53 -15.00 11.08
CA ASN A 81 0.75 -14.55 9.93
C ASN A 81 0.34 -15.69 9.00
N LEU A 82 1.09 -16.80 8.93
CA LEU A 82 0.73 -17.98 8.15
C LEU A 82 -0.65 -18.54 8.51
N LEU A 83 -1.09 -18.34 9.77
CA LEU A 83 -2.42 -18.74 10.28
C LEU A 83 -3.55 -17.78 9.87
N THR A 84 -3.24 -16.72 9.12
CA THR A 84 -4.21 -15.72 8.67
C THR A 84 -4.41 -15.77 7.16
N TRP A 85 -5.54 -15.26 6.69
CA TRP A 85 -5.85 -15.12 5.26
C TRP A 85 -5.33 -13.81 4.64
N SER A 86 -4.30 -13.20 5.23
CA SER A 86 -3.68 -11.97 4.75
C SER A 86 -2.21 -12.21 4.40
N PRO A 87 -1.73 -11.72 3.23
CA PRO A 87 -0.33 -11.85 2.86
C PRO A 87 0.54 -11.03 3.83
N TYR A 88 1.73 -11.53 4.14
CA TYR A 88 2.58 -10.93 5.17
C TYR A 88 3.01 -9.50 4.81
N ALA A 89 3.28 -9.27 3.52
CA ALA A 89 3.66 -7.98 2.98
C ALA A 89 2.66 -6.86 3.32
N LEU A 90 1.36 -7.20 3.43
CA LEU A 90 0.31 -6.28 3.85
C LEU A 90 0.10 -6.30 5.36
N SER A 91 0.03 -7.50 5.96
CA SER A 91 -0.25 -7.67 7.39
C SER A 91 0.75 -6.94 8.28
N LYS A 92 2.02 -6.84 7.86
CA LYS A 92 3.04 -6.14 8.66
C LYS A 92 2.77 -4.64 8.84
N TYR A 93 2.01 -4.03 7.93
CA TYR A 93 1.61 -2.62 8.00
C TYR A 93 0.17 -2.40 8.50
N ARG A 94 -0.60 -3.46 8.75
CA ARG A 94 -1.95 -3.33 9.29
C ARG A 94 -1.88 -2.78 10.71
N ASP A 95 -2.48 -1.61 10.93
CA ASP A 95 -2.43 -0.92 12.21
C ASP A 95 -3.77 -0.20 12.52
N ARG A 96 -4.30 -0.43 13.72
CA ARG A 96 -5.62 0.10 14.13
C ARG A 96 -5.59 1.61 14.34
N ALA A 97 -4.47 2.18 14.79
CA ALA A 97 -4.34 3.61 15.00
C ALA A 97 -4.28 4.35 13.66
N VAL A 98 -3.54 3.81 12.68
CA VAL A 98 -3.51 4.31 11.30
C VAL A 98 -4.90 4.27 10.68
N ALA A 99 -5.60 3.13 10.75
CA ALA A 99 -6.95 2.99 10.20
C ALA A 99 -7.97 3.93 10.88
N ARG A 100 -7.84 4.17 12.19
CA ARG A 100 -8.67 5.15 12.91
C ARG A 100 -8.36 6.58 12.44
N ARG A 101 -7.09 6.93 12.30
CA ARG A 101 -6.66 8.25 11.84
C ARG A 101 -7.14 8.56 10.44
N LEU A 102 -7.03 7.59 9.52
CA LEU A 102 -7.55 7.69 8.16
C LEU A 102 -9.07 7.90 8.13
N ARG A 103 -9.83 7.10 8.89
CA ARG A 103 -11.28 7.27 9.00
C ARG A 103 -11.66 8.64 9.54
N ASN A 104 -10.98 9.11 10.59
CA ASN A 104 -11.24 10.43 11.15
C ASN A 104 -11.00 11.53 10.12
N LEU A 105 -9.87 11.50 9.39
CA LEU A 105 -9.58 12.47 8.34
C LEU A 105 -10.67 12.51 7.28
N VAL A 106 -11.11 11.34 6.81
CA VAL A 106 -12.15 11.23 5.77
C VAL A 106 -13.53 11.69 6.27
N LEU A 107 -13.80 11.61 7.57
CA LEU A 107 -15.07 12.07 8.16
C LEU A 107 -15.08 13.58 8.46
N THR A 108 -13.92 14.15 8.81
CA THR A 108 -13.84 15.55 9.28
C THR A 108 -13.38 16.54 8.22
N GLU A 109 -12.87 16.07 7.08
CA GLU A 109 -12.29 16.90 6.05
C GLU A 109 -12.98 16.62 4.71
N ALA A 110 -13.22 17.67 3.92
CA ALA A 110 -13.81 17.53 2.58
C ALA A 110 -12.73 17.17 1.54
N TYR A 111 -12.37 15.89 1.44
CA TYR A 111 -11.53 15.39 0.34
C TYR A 111 -12.40 15.09 -0.89
N ASP A 112 -11.87 15.38 -2.08
CA ASP A 112 -12.53 15.00 -3.33
C ASP A 112 -12.14 13.58 -3.76
N ILE A 113 -10.86 13.24 -3.54
CA ILE A 113 -10.24 11.97 -3.97
C ILE A 113 -9.41 11.39 -2.84
N LEU A 114 -9.55 10.07 -2.64
CA LEU A 114 -8.70 9.27 -1.78
C LEU A 114 -7.85 8.33 -2.65
N ILE A 115 -6.54 8.30 -2.46
CA ILE A 115 -5.62 7.47 -3.24
C ILE A 115 -4.94 6.45 -2.31
N ALA A 116 -5.16 5.17 -2.58
CA ALA A 116 -4.40 4.08 -1.99
C ALA A 116 -3.17 3.80 -2.86
N ASP A 117 -1.99 4.24 -2.41
CA ASP A 117 -0.73 4.05 -3.10
C ASP A 117 -0.18 2.65 -2.83
N PHE A 118 -0.08 1.89 -3.90
CA PHE A 118 0.29 0.48 -3.93
C PHE A 118 -0.73 -0.43 -3.24
N CYS A 119 -0.64 -1.75 -3.48
CA CYS A 119 -1.52 -2.69 -2.78
C CYS A 119 -1.35 -2.58 -1.26
N VAL A 120 -0.15 -2.26 -0.79
CA VAL A 120 0.15 -2.08 0.64
C VAL A 120 -0.57 -0.88 1.25
N GLY A 121 -0.70 0.24 0.53
CA GLY A 121 -1.46 1.42 0.99
C GLY A 121 -2.93 1.11 1.28
N GLY A 122 -3.48 0.09 0.62
CA GLY A 122 -4.85 -0.39 0.80
C GLY A 122 -5.15 -1.03 2.15
N VAL A 123 -4.15 -1.44 2.95
CA VAL A 123 -4.37 -2.28 4.14
C VAL A 123 -5.11 -1.56 5.28
N ASN A 124 -4.88 -0.26 5.43
CA ASN A 124 -5.57 0.59 6.41
C ASN A 124 -6.54 1.57 5.74
N PHE A 125 -6.70 1.48 4.42
CA PHE A 125 -7.44 2.43 3.61
C PHE A 125 -8.96 2.34 3.86
N PRO A 126 -9.68 3.48 3.93
CA PRO A 126 -11.11 3.49 4.24
C PRO A 126 -11.95 3.17 2.99
N TRP A 127 -11.90 1.93 2.52
CA TRP A 127 -12.58 1.50 1.29
C TRP A 127 -14.11 1.68 1.28
N SER A 128 -14.74 1.78 2.45
CA SER A 128 -16.18 2.04 2.60
C SER A 128 -16.56 3.52 2.53
N ALA A 129 -15.59 4.41 2.33
CA ALA A 129 -15.86 5.84 2.21
C ALA A 129 -16.62 6.14 0.91
N GLY A 130 -17.64 7.00 0.98
CA GLY A 130 -18.41 7.48 -0.18
C GLY A 130 -17.65 8.45 -1.09
N HIS A 131 -16.34 8.57 -0.93
CA HIS A 131 -15.48 9.43 -1.75
C HIS A 131 -15.03 8.68 -3.02
N THR A 132 -14.53 9.41 -4.01
CA THR A 132 -13.83 8.79 -5.15
C THR A 132 -12.53 8.16 -4.67
N LYS A 133 -12.36 6.86 -4.90
CA LYS A 133 -11.26 6.03 -4.42
C LYS A 133 -10.44 5.55 -5.61
N ILE A 134 -9.15 5.84 -5.59
CA ILE A 134 -8.21 5.39 -6.61
C ILE A 134 -7.24 4.40 -5.97
N LEU A 135 -7.13 3.21 -6.56
CA LEU A 135 -6.02 2.30 -6.28
C LEU A 135 -4.89 2.59 -7.26
N PHE A 136 -3.77 3.14 -6.78
CA PHE A 136 -2.60 3.37 -7.60
C PHE A 136 -1.62 2.20 -7.47
N THR A 137 -1.69 1.28 -8.42
CA THR A 137 -0.84 0.09 -8.47
C THR A 137 0.50 0.43 -9.11
N HIS A 138 1.59 -0.17 -8.60
CA HIS A 138 2.92 -0.03 -9.23
C HIS A 138 3.42 -1.34 -9.84
N ASN A 139 2.88 -2.48 -9.39
CA ASN A 139 3.15 -3.83 -9.85
C ASN A 139 1.88 -4.67 -9.62
N ALA A 140 1.79 -5.82 -10.30
CA ALA A 140 0.93 -6.94 -9.93
C ALA A 140 1.61 -7.80 -8.85
N GLU A 141 1.33 -7.55 -7.57
CA GLU A 141 2.02 -8.21 -6.45
C GLU A 141 1.73 -9.72 -6.41
N ALA A 142 0.52 -10.15 -6.74
CA ALA A 142 0.22 -11.57 -6.76
C ALA A 142 0.94 -12.30 -7.90
N GLU A 143 1.22 -11.66 -9.03
CA GLU A 143 2.01 -12.27 -10.11
C GLU A 143 3.46 -12.50 -9.70
N ILE A 144 4.06 -11.57 -8.95
CA ILE A 144 5.40 -11.76 -8.37
C ILE A 144 5.40 -13.00 -7.46
N TRP A 145 4.40 -13.16 -6.60
CA TRP A 145 4.28 -14.36 -5.76
C TRP A 145 4.01 -15.64 -6.55
N ARG A 146 3.24 -15.56 -7.65
CA ARG A 146 3.03 -16.70 -8.57
C ARG A 146 4.36 -17.17 -9.18
N GLN A 147 5.19 -16.24 -9.63
CA GLN A 147 6.52 -16.56 -10.18
C GLN A 147 7.40 -17.24 -9.14
N HIS A 148 7.40 -16.76 -7.89
CA HIS A 148 8.11 -17.43 -6.79
C HIS A 148 7.58 -18.85 -6.51
N TYR A 149 6.26 -19.06 -6.61
CA TYR A 149 5.65 -20.38 -6.46
C TYR A 149 6.05 -21.34 -7.58
N GLU A 150 6.07 -20.87 -8.82
CA GLU A 150 6.45 -21.66 -9.99
C GLU A 150 7.93 -22.04 -9.98
N ALA A 151 8.79 -21.13 -9.52
CA ALA A 151 10.22 -21.35 -9.37
C ALA A 151 10.61 -22.14 -8.11
N ALA A 152 9.69 -22.39 -7.17
CA ALA A 152 10.01 -23.03 -5.89
C ALA A 152 10.39 -24.51 -6.08
N GLY A 153 11.66 -24.84 -5.82
CA GLY A 153 12.18 -26.21 -5.95
C GLY A 153 11.85 -27.16 -4.79
N ASN A 154 11.50 -26.65 -3.61
CA ASN A 154 11.19 -27.48 -2.42
C ASN A 154 9.75 -27.28 -1.93
N LEU A 155 9.15 -28.33 -1.36
CA LEU A 155 7.74 -28.35 -0.97
C LEU A 155 7.37 -27.32 0.10
N PHE A 156 8.26 -27.09 1.07
CA PHE A 156 8.03 -26.09 2.12
C PHE A 156 7.92 -24.68 1.53
N TRP A 157 8.91 -24.27 0.74
CA TRP A 157 8.90 -22.96 0.09
C TRP A 157 7.77 -22.84 -0.93
N LYS A 158 7.44 -23.92 -1.63
CA LYS A 158 6.30 -24.00 -2.53
C LYS A 158 4.98 -23.76 -1.81
N PHE A 159 4.79 -24.31 -0.62
CA PHE A 159 3.60 -24.03 0.20
C PHE A 159 3.55 -22.56 0.66
N VAL A 160 4.67 -22.02 1.14
CA VAL A 160 4.75 -20.62 1.61
C VAL A 160 4.41 -19.64 0.50
N THR A 161 5.06 -19.79 -0.66
CA THR A 161 4.84 -18.93 -1.84
C THR A 161 3.45 -19.10 -2.45
N TRP A 162 2.91 -20.32 -2.49
CA TRP A 162 1.52 -20.56 -2.88
C TRP A 162 0.54 -19.79 -2.00
N ARG A 163 0.73 -19.85 -0.68
CA ARG A 163 -0.15 -19.15 0.27
C ARG A 163 -0.06 -17.63 0.07
N GLU A 164 1.14 -17.07 0.00
CA GLU A 164 1.31 -15.63 -0.23
C GLU A 164 0.71 -15.21 -1.59
N TRP A 165 0.87 -16.02 -2.64
CA TRP A 165 0.21 -15.80 -3.93
C TRP A 165 -1.32 -15.75 -3.80
N LYS A 166 -1.94 -16.79 -3.24
CA LYS A 166 -3.41 -16.87 -3.15
C LYS A 166 -4.01 -15.79 -2.26
N THR A 167 -3.34 -15.46 -1.14
CA THR A 167 -3.82 -14.42 -0.23
C THR A 167 -3.60 -13.02 -0.81
N MET A 168 -2.49 -12.77 -1.51
CA MET A 168 -2.27 -11.52 -2.24
C MET A 168 -3.27 -11.33 -3.38
N LEU A 169 -3.50 -12.36 -4.20
CA LEU A 169 -4.49 -12.32 -5.29
C LEU A 169 -5.89 -11.99 -4.78
N ARG A 170 -6.29 -12.62 -3.67
CA ARG A 170 -7.56 -12.32 -3.01
C ARG A 170 -7.62 -10.85 -2.58
N GLN A 171 -6.55 -10.31 -2.01
CA GLN A 171 -6.53 -8.96 -1.49
C GLN A 171 -6.48 -7.90 -2.59
N GLU A 172 -5.62 -8.07 -3.60
CA GLU A 172 -5.53 -7.19 -4.78
C GLU A 172 -6.87 -7.11 -5.50
N SER A 173 -7.47 -8.27 -5.83
CA SER A 173 -8.77 -8.30 -6.51
C SER A 173 -9.87 -7.62 -5.68
N ALA A 174 -9.80 -7.74 -4.35
CA ALA A 174 -10.76 -7.10 -3.47
C ALA A 174 -10.53 -5.59 -3.32
N TYR A 175 -9.33 -5.07 -3.56
CA TYR A 175 -9.10 -3.63 -3.65
C TYR A 175 -9.54 -3.08 -5.01
N VAL A 176 -9.26 -3.78 -6.10
CA VAL A 176 -9.72 -3.40 -7.44
C VAL A 176 -11.24 -3.26 -7.47
N ARG A 177 -11.99 -4.24 -6.94
CA ARG A 177 -13.45 -4.17 -6.86
C ARG A 177 -14.01 -3.05 -5.99
N ARG A 178 -13.22 -2.49 -5.08
CA ARG A 178 -13.64 -1.41 -4.17
C ARG A 178 -13.16 -0.03 -4.61
N ALA A 179 -12.25 0.04 -5.57
CA ALA A 179 -11.78 1.29 -6.13
C ALA A 179 -12.73 1.74 -7.25
N ASP A 180 -12.96 3.04 -7.34
CA ASP A 180 -13.70 3.63 -8.47
C ASP A 180 -12.80 3.70 -9.71
N HIS A 181 -11.49 3.88 -9.49
CA HIS A 181 -10.48 3.82 -10.54
C HIS A 181 -9.24 3.02 -10.10
N VAL A 182 -8.61 2.32 -11.04
CA VAL A 182 -7.32 1.67 -10.85
C VAL A 182 -6.32 2.28 -11.81
N PHE A 183 -5.25 2.86 -11.26
CA PHE A 183 -4.14 3.39 -12.05
C PHE A 183 -3.03 2.35 -12.09
N THR A 184 -2.64 1.98 -13.30
CA THR A 184 -1.54 1.07 -13.58
C THR A 184 -0.39 1.82 -14.25
N VAL A 185 0.77 1.19 -14.34
CA VAL A 185 2.02 1.82 -14.84
C VAL A 185 2.50 1.21 -16.15
N SER A 186 1.77 0.23 -16.66
CA SER A 186 1.97 -0.44 -17.94
C SER A 186 0.65 -1.00 -18.48
N ASP A 187 0.61 -1.29 -19.79
CA ASP A 187 -0.52 -1.99 -20.40
C ASP A 187 -0.63 -3.43 -19.90
N THR A 188 0.49 -4.11 -19.64
CA THR A 188 0.52 -5.44 -19.03
C THR A 188 -0.16 -5.47 -17.67
N ASP A 189 0.13 -4.49 -16.80
CA ASP A 189 -0.54 -4.37 -15.51
C ASP A 189 -2.03 -4.04 -15.68
N LYS A 190 -2.38 -3.20 -16.65
CA LYS A 190 -3.77 -2.87 -16.97
C LYS A 190 -4.54 -4.13 -17.35
N GLU A 191 -4.00 -4.95 -18.24
CA GLU A 191 -4.58 -6.23 -18.61
C GLU A 191 -4.74 -7.17 -17.42
N TYR A 192 -3.73 -7.27 -16.55
CA TYR A 192 -3.80 -8.07 -15.33
C TYR A 192 -4.94 -7.62 -14.41
N PHE A 193 -4.99 -6.34 -14.05
CA PHE A 193 -5.98 -5.81 -13.11
C PHE A 193 -7.39 -5.74 -13.70
N SER A 194 -7.53 -5.59 -15.03
CA SER A 194 -8.83 -5.57 -15.71
C SER A 194 -9.64 -6.85 -15.49
N ARG A 195 -8.97 -7.99 -15.26
CA ARG A 195 -9.61 -9.29 -14.98
C ARG A 195 -10.42 -9.30 -13.69
N PHE A 196 -10.20 -8.32 -12.80
CA PHE A 196 -10.92 -8.21 -11.53
C PHE A 196 -12.02 -7.14 -11.55
N VAL A 197 -12.15 -6.39 -12.64
CA VAL A 197 -13.19 -5.36 -12.81
C VAL A 197 -14.48 -6.06 -13.26
N GLY A 198 -15.57 -5.89 -12.50
CA GLY A 198 -16.90 -6.42 -12.88
C GLY A 198 -17.23 -7.86 -12.45
N LEU A 199 -16.39 -8.49 -11.61
CA LEU A 199 -16.71 -9.73 -10.88
C LEU A 199 -17.39 -9.43 -9.54
#